data_AF-A5GSW7-F1
#
_entry.id   AF-A5GSW7-F1
#
_cell.length_a   1.000
_cell.length_b   1.000
_cell.length_c   1.000
_cell.angle_alpha   90.00
_cell.angle_beta   90.00
_cell.angle_gamma   90.00
#
_symmetry.space_group_name_H-M   'P 1'
#
loop_
_entity.id
_entity.type
_entity.pdbx_description
1 polymer ?
#
loop_
_entity_poly.entity_id
_entity_poly.type
_entity_poly.pdbx_seq_one_letter_code
_entity_poly.pdbx_strand_id
1 'polypeptide(L)' 'MSEDTSNKKDCGGKKKAMLAYGVIQISATVVSAISLAAIALGLCSIKQESKAFNNCVDEVIAEGKTTAAAVRFCNGGAI' A
#
# COMPACT_ATOMS: atom_id res chain seq x y z
N MET A 1 33.88 -5.08 -52.46
CA MET A 1 35.14 -5.20 -51.71
C MET A 1 35.68 -3.79 -51.53
N SER A 2 35.59 -3.26 -50.31
CA SER A 2 36.35 -2.09 -49.87
C SER A 2 36.79 -2.35 -48.45
N GLU A 3 38.09 -2.49 -48.31
CA GLU A 3 38.82 -2.66 -47.06
C GLU A 3 38.97 -1.31 -46.34
N ASP A 4 39.31 -1.43 -45.05
CA ASP A 4 39.69 -0.40 -44.07
C ASP A 4 38.61 0.50 -43.46
N THR A 5 38.34 0.30 -42.16
CA THR A 5 38.40 1.38 -41.15
C THR A 5 38.52 0.76 -39.76
N SER A 6 39.61 1.12 -39.07
CA SER A 6 39.83 0.89 -37.65
C SER A 6 38.62 1.32 -36.80
N ASN A 7 37.96 0.39 -36.11
CA ASN A 7 36.95 0.74 -35.11
C ASN A 7 37.25 0.03 -33.79
N LYS A 8 38.05 0.70 -32.95
CA LYS A 8 38.24 0.36 -31.55
C LYS A 8 36.87 0.49 -30.86
N LYS A 9 36.17 -0.64 -30.79
CA LYS A 9 34.79 -0.74 -30.30
C LYS A 9 34.78 -0.47 -28.79
N ASP A 10 34.48 0.78 -28.43
CA ASP A 10 34.40 1.21 -27.04
C ASP A 10 33.20 0.52 -26.35
N CYS A 11 33.50 -0.46 -25.50
CA CYS A 11 32.53 -1.26 -24.76
C CYS A 11 32.03 -0.57 -23.46
N GLY A 12 32.12 0.77 -23.35
CA GLY A 12 31.70 1.53 -22.16
C GLY A 12 30.23 1.98 -22.18
N GLY A 13 29.69 2.34 -23.34
CA GLY A 13 28.38 3.03 -23.44
C GLY A 13 27.14 2.14 -23.25
N LYS A 14 27.19 0.87 -23.67
CA LYS A 14 26.02 -0.04 -23.67
C LYS A 14 25.60 -0.49 -22.26
N LYS A 15 26.52 -0.48 -21.30
CA LYS A 15 26.26 -0.84 -19.89
C LYS A 15 25.50 0.25 -19.14
N LYS A 16 25.73 1.52 -19.47
CA LYS A 16 25.05 2.66 -18.83
C LYS A 16 23.56 2.72 -19.19
N ALA A 17 23.21 2.44 -20.45
CA ALA A 17 21.83 2.38 -20.89
C ALA A 17 21.06 1.21 -20.24
N MET A 18 21.72 0.05 -20.06
CA MET A 18 21.11 -1.13 -19.42
C MET A 18 20.90 -0.93 -17.90
N LEU A 19 21.81 -0.23 -17.23
CA LEU A 19 21.66 0.13 -15.81
C LEU A 19 20.54 1.16 -15.58
N ALA A 20 20.40 2.15 -16.49
CA ALA A 20 19.33 3.15 -16.38
C ALA A 20 17.92 2.52 -16.47
N TYR A 21 17.73 1.54 -17.36
CA TYR A 21 16.47 0.81 -17.46
C TYR A 21 16.17 -0.02 -16.19
N GLY A 22 17.21 -0.63 -15.59
CA GLY A 22 17.08 -1.36 -14.32
C GLY A 22 16.74 -0.46 -13.12
N VAL A 23 17.30 0.75 -13.05
CA VAL A 23 17.03 1.70 -11.95
C VAL A 23 15.59 2.23 -11.99
N ILE A 24 15.07 2.53 -13.18
CA ILE A 24 13.68 2.98 -13.34
C ILE A 24 12.71 1.86 -12.95
N GLN A 25 12.98 0.62 -13.35
CA GLN A 25 12.13 -0.53 -13.04
C GLN A 25 12.12 -0.88 -11.52
N ILE A 26 13.25 -0.72 -10.84
CA ILE A 26 13.34 -0.90 -9.37
C ILE A 26 12.60 0.22 -8.64
N SER A 27 12.68 1.47 -9.12
CA SER A 27 12.04 2.61 -8.47
C SER A 27 10.51 2.48 -8.40
N ALA A 28 9.87 2.01 -9.48
CA ALA A 28 8.42 1.77 -9.51
C ALA A 28 7.98 0.68 -8.53
N THR A 29 8.81 -0.36 -8.37
CA THR A 29 8.54 -1.49 -7.48
C THR A 29 8.61 -1.06 -6.02
N VAL A 30 9.60 -0.25 -5.66
CA VAL A 30 9.76 0.27 -4.29
C VAL A 30 8.60 1.19 -3.90
N VAL A 31 8.21 2.11 -4.78
CA VAL A 31 7.06 3.01 -4.53
C VAL A 31 5.75 2.23 -4.37
N SER A 32 5.55 1.19 -5.19
CA SER A 32 4.37 0.33 -5.09
C SER A 32 4.35 -0.45 -3.77
N ALA A 33 5.49 -0.99 -3.32
CA ALA A 33 5.59 -1.70 -2.05
C ALA A 33 5.32 -0.79 -0.85
N ILE A 34 5.84 0.44 -0.85
CA ILE A 34 5.58 1.44 0.20
C ILE A 34 4.09 1.80 0.24
N SER A 35 3.47 1.97 -0.93
CA SER A 35 2.04 2.25 -1.04
C SER A 35 1.19 1.12 -0.46
N LEU A 36 1.51 -0.14 -0.78
CA LEU A 36 0.83 -1.31 -0.19
C LEU A 36 1.03 -1.38 1.33
N ALA A 37 2.24 -1.11 1.82
CA ALA A 37 2.53 -1.11 3.25
C ALA A 37 1.73 -0.03 3.98
N ALA A 38 1.62 1.17 3.41
CA ALA A 38 0.80 2.25 3.98
C ALA A 38 -0.68 1.89 4.03
N ILE A 39 -1.23 1.29 2.97
CA ILE A 39 -2.61 0.80 2.94
C ILE A 39 -2.82 -0.29 4.00
N ALA A 40 -1.90 -1.25 4.11
CA ALA A 40 -1.98 -2.33 5.09
C ALA A 40 -1.97 -1.80 6.54
N LEU A 41 -1.12 -0.82 6.84
CA LEU A 41 -1.09 -0.16 8.15
C LEU A 41 -2.38 0.61 8.42
N GLY A 42 -2.91 1.35 7.45
CA GLY A 42 -4.20 2.02 7.56
C GLY A 42 -5.36 1.06 7.80
N LEU A 43 -5.37 -0.07 7.09
CA LEU A 43 -6.36 -1.13 7.27
C LEU A 43 -6.25 -1.82 8.64
N CYS A 44 -5.05 -1.98 9.20
CA CYS A 44 -4.86 -2.50 10.56
C CYS A 44 -5.47 -1.58 11.62
N SER A 45 -5.25 -0.26 11.51
CA SER A 45 -5.89 0.72 12.40
C SER A 45 -7.41 0.65 12.27
N ILE A 46 -7.96 0.63 11.06
CA ILE A 46 -9.41 0.49 10.83
C ILE A 46 -9.94 -0.86 11.38
N LYS A 47 -9.17 -1.95 11.25
CA LYS A 47 -9.53 -3.28 11.75
C LYS A 47 -9.60 -3.34 13.27
N GLN A 48 -8.73 -2.59 13.94
CA GLN A 48 -8.73 -2.49 15.40
C GLN A 48 -9.93 -1.68 15.90
N GLU A 49 -10.18 -0.52 15.29
CA GLU A 49 -11.33 0.34 15.60
C GLU A 49 -12.67 -0.36 15.31
N SER A 50 -12.78 -1.07 14.18
CA SER A 50 -13.98 -1.83 13.83
C SER A 50 -14.25 -3.00 14.77
N LYS A 51 -13.20 -3.66 15.31
CA LYS A 51 -13.38 -4.69 16.33
C LYS A 51 -13.89 -4.09 17.64
N ALA A 52 -13.36 -2.95 18.07
CA ALA A 52 -13.84 -2.24 19.25
C ALA A 52 -15.30 -1.78 19.08
N PHE A 53 -15.62 -1.23 17.91
CA PHE A 53 -16.98 -0.81 17.56
C PHE A 53 -17.98 -1.98 17.57
N ASN A 54 -17.64 -3.09 16.91
CA ASN A 54 -18.52 -4.26 16.87
C ASN A 54 -18.74 -4.85 18.27
N ASN A 55 -17.70 -4.93 19.11
CA ASN A 55 -17.85 -5.34 20.50
C ASN A 55 -18.79 -4.40 21.28
N CYS A 56 -18.66 -3.08 21.12
CA CYS A 56 -19.57 -2.12 21.74
C CYS A 56 -21.01 -2.35 21.29
N VAL A 57 -21.24 -2.56 19.98
CA VAL A 57 -22.58 -2.79 19.45
C VAL A 57 -23.17 -4.09 20.01
N ASP A 58 -22.41 -5.18 20.04
CA ASP A 58 -22.85 -6.46 20.60
C ASP A 58 -23.19 -6.35 22.10
N GLU A 59 -22.37 -5.63 22.87
CA GLU A 59 -22.61 -5.41 24.31
C GLU A 59 -23.88 -4.60 24.56
N VAL A 60 -24.08 -3.52 23.81
CA VAL A 60 -25.24 -2.63 23.97
C VAL A 60 -26.54 -3.32 23.50
N ILE A 61 -26.46 -4.17 22.47
CA ILE A 61 -27.57 -5.03 22.06
C ILE A 61 -27.89 -6.06 23.15
N ALA A 62 -26.86 -6.67 23.75
CA ALA A 62 -27.04 -7.62 24.86
C ALA A 62 -27.68 -6.95 26.11
N GLU A 63 -27.45 -5.66 26.30
CA GLU A 63 -28.10 -4.81 27.31
C GLU A 63 -29.58 -4.50 26.99
N GLY A 64 -30.09 -4.99 25.86
CA GLY A 64 -31.50 -4.89 25.46
C GLY A 64 -31.83 -3.72 24.54
N LYS A 65 -30.83 -3.00 24.03
CA LYS A 65 -31.03 -1.91 23.07
C LYS A 65 -31.27 -2.45 21.67
N THR A 66 -32.02 -1.69 20.86
CA THR A 66 -32.15 -1.99 19.43
C THR A 66 -30.82 -1.77 18.72
N THR A 67 -30.57 -2.53 17.64
CA THR A 67 -29.35 -2.39 16.83
C THR A 67 -29.09 -0.95 16.38
N ALA A 68 -30.15 -0.21 16.03
CA ALA A 68 -30.04 1.20 15.62
C ALA A 68 -29.58 2.10 16.78
N ALA A 69 -30.06 1.87 18.00
CA ALA A 69 -29.65 2.61 19.19
C ALA A 69 -28.21 2.25 19.59
N ALA A 70 -27.84 0.98 19.51
CA ALA A 70 -26.47 0.51 19.79
C ALA A 70 -25.44 1.13 18.83
N VAL A 71 -25.72 1.11 17.52
CA VAL A 71 -24.84 1.74 16.51
C VAL A 71 -24.73 3.25 16.75
N ARG A 72 -25.84 3.93 17.06
CA ARG A 72 -25.83 5.38 17.35
C ARG A 72 -24.99 5.70 18.59
N PHE A 73 -25.15 4.91 19.65
CA PHE A 73 -24.40 5.10 20.89
C PHE A 73 -22.90 4.82 20.71
N CYS A 74 -22.52 3.71 20.07
CA CYS A 74 -21.13 3.36 19.82
C CYS A 74 -20.42 4.31 18.83
N ASN A 75 -21.19 5.15 18.10
CA ASN A 75 -20.66 6.28 17.31
C ASN A 75 -20.60 7.60 18.12
N GLY A 76 -20.78 7.57 19.44
CA GLY A 76 -20.75 8.75 20.32
C GLY A 76 -22.07 9.51 20.43
N GLY A 77 -23.18 8.96 19.93
CA GLY A 77 -24.51 9.52 20.10
C GLY A 77 -25.09 9.23 21.50
N ALA A 78 -26.10 10.01 21.90
CA ALA A 78 -26.84 9.73 23.14
C ALA A 78 -27.69 8.44 23.03
N ILE A 79 -27.85 7.78 24.19
CA ILE A 79 -28.49 6.47 24.41
C ILE A 79 -30.00 6.57 24.57
#